data_AF-A0A5C4QPV7-F1
#
_entry.id   AF-A0A5C4QPV7-F1
#
_cell.length_a   1.000
_cell.length_b   1.000
_cell.length_c   1.000
_cell.angle_alpha   90.00
_cell.angle_beta   90.00
_cell.angle_gamma   90.00
#
_symmetry.space_group_name_H-M   'P 1'
#
loop_
_entity.id
_entity.type
_entity.pdbx_description
1 polymer ?
#
loop_
_entity_poly.entity_id
_entity_poly.type
_entity_poly.pdbx_seq_one_letter_code
_entity_poly.pdbx_strand_id
1 'polypeptide(L)'
;MAEQSAKAVRGETEKAALQLLRERANLVGEAATARHERDQLAAALVEAMNRYAATYTAAVQGGWTQGELAKLGLDAPSPAPARRRRAPRPATPSMPDEPAPMLSKPAQP
;
A
#
# COMPACT_ATOMS: atom_id res chain seq x y z
N MET A 1 38.49 -37.87 4.60
CA MET A 1 37.10 -38.05 4.07
C MET A 1 36.05 -37.25 4.85
N ALA A 2 36.12 -37.13 6.18
CA ALA A 2 35.13 -36.39 6.99
C ALA A 2 34.97 -34.88 6.67
N GLU A 3 36.04 -34.20 6.25
CA GLU A 3 35.99 -32.78 5.89
C GLU A 3 35.22 -32.51 4.59
N GLN A 4 35.25 -33.45 3.63
CA GLN A 4 34.50 -33.33 2.37
C GLN A 4 32.99 -33.48 2.61
N SER A 5 32.57 -34.36 3.53
CA SER A 5 31.17 -34.49 3.92
C SER A 5 30.65 -33.25 4.64
N ALA A 6 31.44 -32.63 5.54
CA ALA A 6 31.01 -31.41 6.24
C ALA A 6 30.81 -30.22 5.28
N LYS A 7 31.69 -30.08 4.28
CA LYS A 7 31.56 -29.05 3.24
C LYS A 7 30.30 -29.26 2.38
N ALA A 8 29.98 -30.52 2.05
CA ALA A 8 28.77 -30.85 1.29
C ALA A 8 27.49 -30.48 2.06
N VAL A 9 27.39 -30.84 3.35
CA VAL A 9 26.25 -30.49 4.20
C VAL A 9 26.08 -28.98 4.33
N ARG A 10 27.17 -28.22 4.49
CA ARG A 10 27.13 -26.75 4.51
C ARG A 10 26.60 -26.17 3.20
N GLY A 11 27.08 -26.65 2.05
CA GLY A 11 26.63 -26.18 0.74
C GLY A 11 25.16 -26.49 0.47
N GLU A 12 24.67 -27.67 0.89
CA GLU A 12 23.26 -28.03 0.77
C GLU A 12 22.37 -27.15 1.66
N THR A 13 22.80 -26.92 2.91
CA THR A 13 22.09 -26.04 3.85
C THR A 13 22.03 -24.60 3.34
N GLU A 14 23.14 -24.09 2.81
CA GLU A 14 23.20 -22.75 2.22
C GLU A 14 22.26 -22.63 1.00
N LYS A 15 22.26 -23.63 0.11
CA LYS A 15 21.35 -23.66 -1.04
C LYS A 15 19.89 -23.67 -0.60
N ALA A 16 19.54 -24.46 0.42
CA ALA A 16 18.18 -24.51 0.97
C ALA A 16 17.77 -23.17 1.57
N ALA A 17 18.67 -22.50 2.31
CA ALA A 17 18.41 -21.19 2.89
C ALA A 17 18.17 -20.11 1.81
N LEU A 18 18.96 -20.12 0.74
CA LEU A 18 18.78 -19.19 -0.38
C LEU A 18 17.49 -19.44 -1.15
N GLN A 19 17.11 -20.71 -1.34
CA GLN A 19 15.85 -21.08 -1.97
C GLN A 19 14.64 -20.57 -1.16
N LEU A 20 14.65 -20.76 0.16
CA LEU A 20 13.60 -20.25 1.04
C LEU A 20 13.51 -18.72 1.01
N LEU A 21 14.65 -18.02 0.96
CA LEU A 21 14.68 -16.57 0.84
C LEU A 21 14.05 -16.11 -0.48
N ARG A 22 14.35 -16.80 -1.59
CA ARG A 22 13.77 -16.51 -2.90
C ARG A 22 12.25 -16.70 -2.90
N GLU A 23 11.76 -17.78 -2.33
CA GLU A 23 10.32 -18.04 -2.22
C GLU A 23 9.60 -16.95 -1.42
N ARG A 24 10.17 -16.54 -0.29
CA ARG A 24 9.63 -15.43 0.52
C ARG A 24 9.63 -14.11 -0.24
N ALA A 25 10.71 -13.83 -0.98
CA ALA A 25 10.79 -12.62 -1.81
C ALA A 25 9.73 -12.62 -2.92
N ASN A 26 9.47 -13.76 -3.55
CA ASN A 26 8.41 -13.90 -4.55
C ASN A 26 7.04 -13.60 -3.96
N LEU A 27 6.70 -14.18 -2.79
CA LEU A 27 5.42 -13.93 -2.11
C LEU A 27 5.21 -12.44 -1.78
N VAL A 28 6.27 -11.75 -1.34
CA VAL A 28 6.20 -10.30 -1.09
C VAL A 28 5.98 -9.53 -2.39
N GLY A 29 6.64 -9.93 -3.48
CA GLY A 29 6.44 -9.36 -4.81
C GLY A 29 4.99 -9.52 -5.29
N GLU A 30 4.43 -10.72 -5.18
CA GLU A 30 3.03 -11.01 -5.53
C GLU A 30 2.06 -10.18 -4.68
N ALA A 31 2.29 -10.08 -3.38
CA ALA A 31 1.47 -9.26 -2.49
C ALA A 31 1.54 -7.76 -2.85
N ALA A 32 2.71 -7.26 -3.27
CA ALA A 32 2.87 -5.89 -3.73
C ALA A 32 2.08 -5.64 -5.02
N THR A 33 2.15 -6.56 -5.99
CA THR A 33 1.36 -6.50 -7.23
C THR A 33 -0.13 -6.53 -6.95
N ALA A 34 -0.61 -7.49 -6.14
CA ALA A 34 -2.02 -7.60 -5.78
C ALA A 34 -2.54 -6.34 -5.06
N ARG A 35 -1.70 -5.73 -4.20
CA ARG A 35 -2.04 -4.44 -3.56
C ARG A 35 -2.19 -3.33 -4.60
N HIS A 36 -1.26 -3.24 -5.54
CA HIS A 36 -1.31 -2.22 -6.58
C HIS A 36 -2.56 -2.36 -7.46
N GLU A 37 -2.88 -3.59 -7.89
CA GLU A 37 -4.11 -3.89 -8.64
C GLU A 37 -5.36 -3.53 -7.85
N ARG A 38 -5.43 -3.89 -6.57
CA ARG A 38 -6.54 -3.50 -5.69
C ARG A 38 -6.70 -1.99 -5.63
N ASP A 39 -5.61 -1.24 -5.51
CA ASP A 39 -5.66 0.21 -5.41
C ASP A 39 -6.12 0.84 -6.75
N GLN A 40 -5.74 0.26 -7.90
CA GLN A 40 -6.26 0.65 -9.22
C GLN A 40 -7.77 0.36 -9.36
N LEU A 41 -8.21 -0.83 -8.99
CA LEU A 41 -9.63 -1.22 -9.04
C LEU A 41 -10.48 -0.36 -8.10
N ALA A 42 -9.96 -0.02 -6.92
CA ALA A 42 -10.63 0.88 -6.01
C ALA A 42 -10.80 2.29 -6.61
N ALA A 43 -9.79 2.80 -7.32
CA ALA A 43 -9.88 4.09 -8.01
C ALA A 43 -10.91 4.03 -9.17
N ALA A 44 -10.86 2.97 -9.98
CA ALA A 44 -11.81 2.76 -11.08
C ALA A 44 -13.27 2.63 -10.57
N LEU A 45 -13.46 1.95 -9.44
CA LEU A 45 -14.77 1.83 -8.79
C LEU A 45 -15.30 3.19 -8.35
N VAL A 46 -14.47 4.03 -7.74
CA VAL A 46 -14.86 5.39 -7.34
C VAL A 46 -15.27 6.22 -8.55
N GLU A 47 -14.52 6.16 -9.65
CA GLU A 47 -14.88 6.86 -10.88
C GLU A 47 -16.21 6.37 -11.46
N ALA A 48 -16.41 5.06 -11.53
CA ALA A 48 -17.65 4.45 -12.01
C ALA A 48 -18.84 4.85 -11.13
N MET A 49 -18.68 4.86 -9.80
CA MET A 49 -19.72 5.31 -8.87
C MET A 49 -20.06 6.80 -9.07
N ASN A 50 -19.06 7.66 -9.23
CA ASN A 50 -19.29 9.09 -9.49
C ASN A 50 -20.05 9.31 -10.81
N ARG A 51 -19.66 8.59 -11.87
CA ARG A 51 -20.34 8.64 -13.16
C ARG A 51 -21.78 8.16 -13.05
N TYR A 52 -22.01 7.05 -12.35
CA TYR A 52 -23.35 6.53 -12.10
C TYR A 52 -24.20 7.55 -11.33
N ALA A 53 -23.67 8.14 -10.27
CA ALA A 53 -24.38 9.14 -9.48
C ALA A 53 -24.75 10.38 -10.30
N ALA A 54 -23.84 10.86 -11.16
CA ALA A 54 -24.11 11.97 -12.06
C ALA A 54 -25.23 11.64 -13.06
N THR A 55 -25.19 10.46 -13.70
CA THR A 55 -26.21 10.04 -14.66
C THR A 55 -27.57 9.79 -13.99
N TYR A 56 -27.57 9.17 -12.79
CA TYR A 56 -28.79 8.98 -12.00
C TYR A 56 -29.43 10.32 -11.66
N THR A 57 -28.62 11.29 -11.21
CA THR A 57 -29.09 12.64 -10.90
C THR A 57 -29.64 13.34 -12.14
N ALA A 58 -28.98 13.21 -13.30
CA ALA A 58 -29.46 13.75 -14.56
C ALA A 58 -30.80 13.13 -15.00
N ALA A 59 -30.99 11.81 -14.78
CA ALA A 59 -32.26 11.15 -15.04
C ALA A 59 -33.38 11.71 -14.15
N VAL A 60 -33.10 11.87 -12.85
CA VAL A 60 -34.06 12.46 -11.91
C VAL A 60 -34.40 13.91 -12.28
N GLN A 61 -33.40 14.72 -12.66
CA GLN A 61 -33.62 16.08 -13.17
C GLN A 61 -34.40 16.10 -14.49
N GLY A 62 -34.27 15.05 -15.30
CA GLY A 62 -35.03 14.82 -16.52
C GLY A 62 -36.47 14.34 -16.29
N GLY A 63 -36.93 14.28 -15.04
CA GLY A 63 -38.31 13.94 -14.70
C GLY A 63 -38.55 12.46 -14.34
N TRP A 64 -37.52 11.63 -14.33
CA TRP A 64 -37.64 10.26 -13.84
C TRP A 64 -37.78 10.24 -12.33
N THR A 65 -38.75 9.49 -11.83
CA THR A 65 -38.86 9.27 -10.38
C THR A 65 -37.94 8.15 -9.93
N GLN A 66 -37.53 8.18 -8.65
CA GLN A 66 -36.72 7.11 -8.06
C GLN A 66 -37.42 5.75 -8.15
N GLY A 67 -38.76 5.72 -8.04
CA GLY A 67 -39.54 4.49 -8.15
C GLY A 67 -39.55 3.90 -9.56
N GLU A 68 -39.53 4.72 -10.61
CA GLU A 68 -39.40 4.26 -12.00
C GLU A 68 -38.01 3.72 -12.27
N LEU A 69 -36.96 4.40 -11.77
CA LEU A 69 -35.59 3.92 -11.87
C LEU A 69 -35.39 2.61 -11.12
N ALA A 70 -35.95 2.47 -9.92
CA ALA A 70 -35.89 1.23 -9.15
C ALA A 70 -36.59 0.05 -9.84
N LYS A 71 -37.71 0.28 -10.53
CA LYS A 71 -38.37 -0.75 -11.37
C LYS A 71 -37.49 -1.23 -12.52
N LEU A 72 -36.56 -0.39 -12.97
CA LEU A 72 -35.55 -0.74 -13.98
C LEU A 72 -34.28 -1.34 -13.37
N GLY A 73 -34.21 -1.52 -12.05
CA GLY A 73 -33.04 -2.01 -11.33
C GLY A 73 -31.94 -0.96 -11.14
N LEU A 74 -32.27 0.33 -11.29
CA LEU A 74 -31.37 1.44 -11.04
C LEU A 74 -31.63 2.00 -9.64
N ASP A 75 -30.84 1.54 -8.68
CA ASP A 75 -30.94 1.98 -7.29
C ASP A 75 -30.29 3.34 -7.04
N ALA A 76 -30.80 4.07 -6.05
CA ALA A 76 -30.19 5.34 -5.68
C ALA A 76 -28.71 5.13 -5.27
N PRO A 77 -27.77 5.92 -5.81
CA PRO A 77 -26.36 5.82 -5.45
C PRO A 77 -26.20 6.04 -3.94
N SER A 78 -25.54 5.10 -3.26
CA SER A 78 -25.26 5.24 -1.83
C SER A 78 -24.32 6.43 -1.61
N PRO A 79 -24.59 7.32 -0.64
CA PRO A 79 -23.68 8.41 -0.33
C PRO A 79 -22.34 7.80 0.10
N ALA A 80 -21.28 8.07 -0.67
CA ALA A 80 -19.96 7.55 -0.37
C ALA A 80 -19.58 7.93 1.08
N PRO A 81 -19.09 6.97 1.90
CA PRO A 81 -18.71 7.28 3.26
C PRO A 81 -17.62 8.35 3.23
N ALA A 82 -17.91 9.51 3.82
CA ALA A 82 -16.97 10.60 3.92
C ALA A 82 -15.67 10.07 4.56
N ARG A 83 -14.63 9.94 3.74
CA ARG A 83 -13.35 9.36 4.17
C ARG A 83 -12.79 10.31 5.23
N ARG A 84 -12.95 9.97 6.52
CA ARG A 84 -12.34 10.72 7.62
C ARG A 84 -10.85 10.80 7.34
N ARG A 85 -10.35 12.01 7.02
CA ARG A 85 -8.91 12.30 6.94
C ARG A 85 -8.31 11.82 8.25
N ARG A 86 -7.45 10.80 8.20
CA ARG A 86 -6.63 10.45 9.36
C ARG A 86 -5.81 11.69 9.70
N ALA A 87 -5.90 12.14 10.95
CA ALA A 87 -5.09 13.23 11.46
C ALA A 87 -3.60 12.94 11.22
N PRO A 88 -2.80 13.94 10.85
CA PRO A 88 -1.36 13.75 10.70
C PRO A 88 -0.78 13.25 12.03
N ARG A 89 -0.05 12.13 11.98
CA ARG A 89 0.66 11.59 13.14
C ARG A 89 1.75 12.60 13.51
N PRO A 90 1.88 13.04 14.78
CA PRO A 90 2.96 13.92 15.18
C PRO A 90 4.29 13.24 14.86
N ALA A 91 5.17 13.97 14.17
CA ALA A 91 6.55 13.55 13.96
C ALA A 91 7.21 13.39 15.32
N THR A 92 7.74 12.19 15.59
CA THR A 92 8.69 11.98 16.68
C THR A 92 9.87 12.92 16.46
N PRO A 93 10.25 13.76 17.44
CA PRO A 93 11.44 14.58 17.31
C PRO A 93 12.66 13.67 17.18
N SER A 94 13.38 13.81 16.07
CA SER A 94 14.77 13.34 15.97
C SER A 94 15.52 13.93 17.16
N MET A 95 16.10 13.07 17.99
CA MET A 95 17.06 13.53 18.99
C MET A 95 18.23 14.22 18.28
N PRO A 96 18.71 15.37 18.77
CA PRO A 96 19.89 16.02 18.23
C PRO A 96 21.15 15.23 18.61
N ASP A 97 22.03 15.13 17.62
CA ASP A 97 23.49 14.96 17.68
C ASP A 97 24.11 14.36 18.95
N GLU A 98 24.66 13.18 18.73
CA GLU A 98 25.84 12.65 19.41
C GLU A 98 26.97 13.71 19.44
N PRO A 99 27.54 14.06 20.62
CA PRO A 99 28.61 15.02 20.68
C PRO A 99 29.90 14.40 20.15
N ALA A 100 30.28 14.76 18.92
CA ALA A 100 31.63 14.56 18.42
C ALA A 100 32.67 15.25 19.34
N PRO A 101 33.81 14.61 19.66
CA PRO A 101 34.81 15.21 20.52
C PRO A 101 35.44 16.43 19.82
N MET A 102 35.52 17.51 20.59
CA MET A 102 35.96 18.84 20.18
C MET A 102 37.37 18.83 19.57
N LEU A 103 37.45 19.25 18.31
CA LEU A 103 38.68 19.62 17.62
C LEU A 103 39.26 20.87 18.29
N SER A 104 40.24 20.68 19.18
CA SER A 104 40.97 21.77 19.82
C SER A 104 41.90 22.46 18.82
N LYS A 105 41.65 23.75 18.56
CA LYS A 105 42.48 24.65 17.76
C LYS A 105 43.64 25.18 18.63
N PRO A 106 44.91 25.09 18.22
CA PRO A 106 45.97 25.80 18.93
C PRO A 106 45.96 27.28 18.52
N ALA A 107 46.01 28.14 19.53
CA ALA A 107 46.27 29.57 19.41
C ALA A 107 47.75 29.81 19.11
N GLN A 108 48.03 30.64 18.10
CA GLN A 108 49.35 31.24 17.84
C GLN A 108 49.51 32.51 18.68
N PRO A 109 50.72 32.80 19.13
CA PRO A 109 51.39 34.08 18.89
C PRO A 109 52.42 33.97 17.76
#